data_AF-A0A5E4Y611-F1
#
_entry.id   AF-A0A5E4Y611-F1
#
_cell.length_a   1.000
_cell.length_b   1.000
_cell.length_c   1.000
_cell.angle_alpha   90.00
_cell.angle_beta   90.00
_cell.angle_gamma   90.00
#
_symmetry.space_group_name_H-M   'P 1'
#
loop_
_entity.id
_entity.type
_entity.pdbx_description
1 polymer ?
#
loop_
_entity_poly.entity_id
_entity_poly.type
_entity_poly.pdbx_seq_one_letter_code
_entity_poly.pdbx_strand_id
1 'polypeptide(L)'
;MTRLFRWLTRVGYVLTLWLAVGAAHALAPDDIGTLSDTAAIDAAEAAQMSGADTARLINARYAKTVPRCFGESPTYECSGLLLRVAPPNGVGNTFWRQSPAETAAGYAELTYVRRDTPAARPPASVGFVLADRPTAAGNEKPYSLMCGCPPYGQTLPTCAACARSPNAVGVSLWNVNTPATLDVEAIYFDVSAGGQLMQALRYQNDYFAATGQWVPILRASLAGGEGTAFGFDERDQLMWGFTVVKDLEARYADTRMVCPGNTPGYQCSGVLFRVTGYSAGARAWNPSAAGARDGALSWSYARRDMNMTNALYADAGMLLHELRYPSTYTPQWRCAYARDAGTAGTPGRCSLPGAMPASVAGFQALVTARQSIRGTHNEIILASWPLNIPNDLPLQAFFYQFDTLRTNAQSIQQDYMGRTGHFMPVVAMRLPMAPGSVFRYVPSEQTGAMSTTAVGN
;
A
#
# COMPACT_ATOMS: atom_id res chain seq x y z
N MET A 1 -33.44 22.42 -67.86
CA MET A 1 -32.45 21.33 -67.67
C MET A 1 -32.65 20.79 -66.25
N THR A 2 -33.53 19.80 -66.09
CA THR A 2 -33.21 18.40 -65.70
C THR A 2 -32.90 18.25 -64.19
N ARG A 3 -33.92 17.98 -63.34
CA ARG A 3 -34.23 16.71 -62.60
C ARG A 3 -33.11 16.29 -61.61
N LEU A 4 -33.34 16.01 -60.32
CA LEU A 4 -34.04 14.82 -59.78
C LEU A 4 -34.26 14.89 -58.23
N PHE A 5 -35.45 14.45 -57.77
CA PHE A 5 -35.82 13.66 -56.55
C PHE A 5 -35.29 14.07 -55.14
N ARG A 6 -36.06 14.44 -54.10
CA ARG A 6 -37.32 13.99 -53.44
C ARG A 6 -37.17 12.71 -52.56
N TRP A 7 -37.26 12.88 -51.22
CA TRP A 7 -37.98 12.07 -50.18
C TRP A 7 -37.21 11.56 -48.91
N LEU A 8 -37.83 11.83 -47.73
CA LEU A 8 -37.89 11.09 -46.43
C LEU A 8 -36.61 11.05 -45.56
N THR A 9 -36.59 11.23 -44.23
CA THR A 9 -37.61 11.24 -43.16
C THR A 9 -36.98 11.70 -41.83
N ARG A 10 -37.75 12.47 -41.05
CA ARG A 10 -37.95 12.41 -39.59
C ARG A 10 -36.84 12.81 -38.58
N VAL A 11 -37.17 13.91 -37.88
CA VAL A 11 -37.31 14.07 -36.41
C VAL A 11 -36.04 14.30 -35.56
N GLY A 12 -35.90 15.57 -35.14
CA GLY A 12 -35.83 15.96 -33.73
C GLY A 12 -34.54 15.68 -32.96
N TYR A 13 -33.58 16.61 -33.01
CA TYR A 13 -32.50 16.69 -32.03
C TYR A 13 -32.93 17.62 -30.88
N VAL A 14 -33.24 17.04 -29.73
CA VAL A 14 -33.39 17.77 -28.45
C VAL A 14 -32.00 17.99 -27.88
N LEU A 15 -31.66 19.25 -27.66
CA LEU A 15 -30.45 19.72 -27.02
C LEU A 15 -30.59 19.51 -25.50
N THR A 16 -29.94 18.49 -24.94
CA THR A 16 -29.73 18.37 -23.48
C THR A 16 -28.30 18.72 -23.14
N LEU A 17 -28.15 19.89 -22.52
CA LEU A 17 -26.95 20.35 -21.82
C LEU A 17 -26.62 19.35 -20.69
N TRP A 18 -25.46 18.71 -20.74
CA TRP A 18 -24.89 18.02 -19.57
C TRP A 18 -23.96 18.99 -18.84
N LEU A 19 -24.44 19.50 -17.70
CA LEU A 19 -23.60 20.10 -16.66
C LEU A 19 -22.85 18.96 -15.96
N ALA A 20 -21.55 18.85 -16.22
CA ALA A 20 -20.66 17.98 -15.45
C ALA A 20 -20.29 18.68 -14.14
N VAL A 21 -21.04 18.41 -13.08
CA VAL A 21 -20.57 18.61 -11.71
C VAL A 21 -19.77 17.37 -11.33
N GLY A 22 -18.44 17.50 -11.26
CA GLY A 22 -17.54 16.45 -10.83
C GLY A 22 -17.65 16.22 -9.33
N ALA A 23 -18.59 15.37 -8.91
CA ALA A 23 -18.51 14.67 -7.64
C ALA A 23 -17.83 13.32 -7.91
N ALA A 24 -16.57 13.19 -7.49
CA ALA A 24 -15.89 11.90 -7.43
C ALA A 24 -16.67 11.00 -6.48
N HIS A 25 -17.52 10.14 -7.03
CA HIS A 25 -18.18 9.09 -6.29
C HIS A 25 -17.13 8.04 -5.96
N ALA A 26 -16.72 7.97 -4.69
CA ALA A 26 -15.92 6.88 -4.16
C ALA A 26 -16.71 5.58 -4.33
N LEU A 27 -16.14 4.64 -5.08
CA LEU A 27 -16.72 3.34 -5.37
C LEU A 27 -16.74 2.50 -4.09
N ALA A 28 -17.93 2.08 -3.66
CA ALA A 28 -18.07 0.99 -2.71
C ALA A 28 -17.73 -0.33 -3.43
N PRO A 29 -17.03 -1.29 -2.79
CA PRO A 29 -16.70 -2.55 -3.44
C PRO A 29 -17.97 -3.38 -3.64
N ASP A 30 -18.36 -3.59 -4.90
CA ASP A 30 -19.46 -4.51 -5.24
C ASP A 30 -19.08 -5.96 -4.90
N ASP A 31 -20.00 -6.67 -4.24
CA ASP A 31 -19.90 -8.05 -3.72
C ASP A 31 -19.65 -9.16 -4.77
N ILE A 32 -19.28 -8.81 -6.01
CA ILE A 32 -18.99 -9.76 -7.10
C ILE A 32 -17.51 -9.74 -7.52
N GLY A 33 -16.67 -8.91 -6.89
CA GLY A 33 -15.21 -9.14 -6.88
C GLY A 33 -14.55 -9.35 -8.24
N THR A 34 -14.98 -8.62 -9.28
CA THR A 34 -14.16 -8.45 -10.49
C THR A 34 -13.17 -7.33 -10.22
N LEU A 35 -11.91 -7.67 -9.99
CA LEU A 35 -10.84 -6.67 -10.00
C LEU A 35 -10.39 -6.38 -11.43
N SER A 36 -11.22 -5.62 -12.11
CA SER A 36 -10.78 -4.68 -13.15
C SER A 36 -11.40 -3.32 -12.86
N ASP A 37 -11.53 -2.94 -11.59
CA ASP A 37 -11.98 -1.60 -11.25
C ASP A 37 -10.83 -0.63 -11.49
N THR A 38 -10.65 -0.29 -12.77
CA THR A 38 -9.59 0.58 -13.28
C THR A 38 -9.62 1.91 -12.54
N ALA A 39 -10.81 2.35 -12.12
CA ALA A 39 -10.98 3.54 -11.29
C ALA A 39 -10.31 3.44 -9.91
N ALA A 40 -10.29 2.26 -9.27
CA ALA A 40 -9.58 2.07 -8.00
C ALA A 40 -8.06 2.11 -8.19
N ILE A 41 -7.55 1.56 -9.29
CA ILE A 41 -6.14 1.62 -9.66
C ILE A 41 -5.73 3.06 -10.02
N ASP A 42 -6.52 3.77 -10.83
CA ASP A 42 -6.25 5.16 -11.21
C ASP A 42 -6.29 6.08 -9.97
N ALA A 43 -7.24 5.86 -9.05
CA ALA A 43 -7.29 6.58 -7.78
C ALA A 43 -6.08 6.27 -6.89
N ALA A 44 -5.59 5.03 -6.89
CA ALA A 44 -4.37 4.62 -6.19
C ALA A 44 -3.14 5.37 -6.70
N GLU A 45 -2.96 5.38 -8.02
CA GLU A 45 -1.82 6.00 -8.69
C GLU A 45 -1.85 7.53 -8.51
N ALA A 46 -3.03 8.15 -8.61
CA ALA A 46 -3.21 9.57 -8.32
C ALA A 46 -2.84 9.90 -6.86
N ALA A 47 -3.22 9.06 -5.89
CA ALA A 47 -2.87 9.24 -4.49
C ALA A 47 -1.37 9.03 -4.20
N GLN A 48 -0.68 8.18 -4.98
CA GLN A 48 0.78 8.00 -4.87
C GLN A 48 1.55 9.23 -5.35
N MET A 49 1.19 9.78 -6.51
CA MET A 49 1.80 11.01 -7.03
C MET A 49 1.55 12.19 -6.09
N SER A 50 0.34 12.31 -5.53
CA SER A 50 0.03 13.37 -4.57
C SER A 50 0.79 13.22 -3.25
N GLY A 51 1.12 12.00 -2.81
CA GLY A 51 1.88 11.76 -1.57
C GLY A 51 3.28 12.36 -1.56
N ALA A 52 4.03 12.22 -2.65
CA ALA A 52 5.37 12.82 -2.77
C ALA A 52 5.30 14.36 -2.81
N ASP A 53 4.31 14.92 -3.49
CA ASP A 53 4.06 16.36 -3.51
C ASP A 53 3.63 16.89 -2.15
N THR A 54 2.76 16.17 -1.44
CA THR A 54 2.36 16.48 -0.06
C THR A 54 3.58 16.50 0.87
N ALA A 55 4.48 15.52 0.79
CA ALA A 55 5.71 15.52 1.56
C ALA A 55 6.57 16.77 1.27
N ARG A 56 6.71 17.13 -0.01
CA ARG A 56 7.44 18.34 -0.42
C ARG A 56 6.80 19.61 0.13
N LEU A 57 5.47 19.74 0.05
CA LEU A 57 4.72 20.91 0.57
C LEU A 57 4.82 21.02 2.10
N ILE A 58 4.68 19.91 2.82
CA ILE A 58 4.85 19.84 4.27
C ILE A 58 6.28 20.28 4.66
N ASN A 59 7.32 19.73 4.02
CA ASN A 59 8.69 20.15 4.32
C ASN A 59 8.95 21.63 3.99
N ALA A 60 8.38 22.15 2.90
CA ALA A 60 8.49 23.57 2.55
C ALA A 60 7.82 24.48 3.59
N ARG A 61 6.63 24.11 4.09
CA ARG A 61 5.95 24.87 5.16
C ARG A 61 6.69 24.78 6.49
N TYR A 62 7.26 23.63 6.83
CA TYR A 62 8.12 23.48 8.00
C TYR A 62 9.34 24.40 7.97
N ALA A 63 9.97 24.51 6.79
CA ALA A 63 11.14 25.35 6.53
C ALA A 63 10.84 26.85 6.57
N LYS A 64 9.59 27.24 6.33
CA LYS A 64 9.19 28.65 6.24
C LYS A 64 9.10 29.27 7.63
N THR A 65 9.97 30.24 7.92
CA THR A 65 10.12 30.91 9.23
C THR A 65 9.67 32.37 9.22
N VAL A 66 8.52 32.67 8.62
CA VAL A 66 8.00 34.04 8.60
C VAL A 66 7.49 34.44 10.00
N PRO A 67 7.70 35.70 10.43
CA PRO A 67 7.26 36.13 11.76
C PRO A 67 5.73 36.29 11.84
N ARG A 68 5.06 36.59 10.71
CA ARG A 68 3.60 36.73 10.58
C ARG A 68 3.12 36.22 9.24
N CYS A 69 1.85 35.86 9.17
CA CYS A 69 1.18 35.52 7.92
C CYS A 69 0.53 36.76 7.29
N PHE A 70 -0.26 36.58 6.23
CA PHE A 70 -0.86 37.68 5.48
C PHE A 70 -1.57 38.67 6.41
N GLY A 71 -1.21 39.96 6.34
CA GLY A 71 -1.72 40.99 7.25
C GLY A 71 -1.21 40.82 8.69
N GLU A 72 -2.12 40.84 9.66
CA GLU A 72 -1.82 40.60 11.09
C GLU A 72 -2.20 39.18 11.55
N SER A 73 -2.35 38.24 10.62
CA SER A 73 -2.67 36.85 10.95
C SER A 73 -1.56 36.16 11.76
N PRO A 74 -1.92 35.23 12.68
CA PRO A 74 -0.96 34.42 13.42
C PRO A 74 -0.03 33.64 12.49
N THR A 75 1.18 33.36 12.97
CA THR A 75 2.18 32.58 12.22
C THR A 75 1.66 31.20 11.80
N TYR A 76 0.80 30.59 12.62
CA TYR A 76 0.23 29.27 12.38
C TYR A 76 -0.56 29.15 11.07
N GLU A 77 -1.03 30.27 10.52
CA GLU A 77 -1.87 30.23 9.32
C GLU A 77 -1.11 29.84 8.05
N CYS A 78 0.21 29.98 8.00
CA CYS A 78 0.94 29.84 6.73
C CYS A 78 2.41 29.39 6.88
N SER A 79 2.86 29.08 8.10
CA SER A 79 4.26 28.82 8.45
C SER A 79 4.34 27.81 9.58
N GLY A 80 5.19 26.79 9.42
CA GLY A 80 5.21 25.62 10.28
C GLY A 80 4.08 24.64 9.98
N LEU A 81 3.97 23.60 10.79
CA LEU A 81 3.00 22.53 10.64
C LEU A 81 2.17 22.36 11.91
N LEU A 82 0.95 21.87 11.75
CA LEU A 82 0.04 21.51 12.82
C LEU A 82 -0.06 19.99 12.91
N LEU A 83 0.67 19.41 13.85
CA LEU A 83 0.68 17.96 14.10
C LEU A 83 -0.37 17.61 15.14
N ARG A 84 -1.09 16.52 14.94
CA ARG A 84 -2.01 15.98 15.92
C ARG A 84 -1.82 14.49 16.09
N VAL A 85 -1.88 14.04 17.34
CA VAL A 85 -1.96 12.62 17.69
C VAL A 85 -3.33 12.32 18.29
N ALA A 86 -3.77 11.08 18.18
CA ALA A 86 -5.05 10.67 18.74
C ALA A 86 -5.01 10.77 20.29
N PRO A 87 -5.90 11.52 20.94
CA PRO A 87 -5.85 11.66 22.39
C PRO A 87 -6.17 10.31 23.07
N PRO A 88 -5.44 9.91 24.13
CA PRO A 88 -5.59 8.59 24.75
C PRO A 88 -6.99 8.34 25.33
N ASN A 89 -7.63 9.38 25.89
CA ASN A 89 -8.98 9.30 26.46
C ASN A 89 -10.03 9.92 25.52
N GLY A 90 -9.84 9.81 24.21
CA GLY A 90 -10.79 10.31 23.22
C GLY A 90 -12.04 9.45 23.12
N VAL A 91 -13.14 10.03 22.64
CA VAL A 91 -14.38 9.27 22.36
C VAL A 91 -14.19 8.45 21.09
N GLY A 92 -14.32 7.13 21.18
CA GLY A 92 -14.12 6.19 20.08
C GLY A 92 -12.64 5.82 19.84
N ASN A 93 -12.40 5.00 18.81
CA ASN A 93 -11.07 4.41 18.56
C ASN A 93 -10.33 5.01 17.36
N THR A 94 -10.95 5.94 16.64
CA THR A 94 -10.37 6.57 15.44
C THR A 94 -9.30 7.60 15.81
N PHE A 95 -8.43 7.97 14.87
CA PHE A 95 -7.35 8.91 15.16
C PHE A 95 -7.78 10.39 15.17
N TRP A 96 -8.87 10.71 14.47
CA TRP A 96 -9.48 12.04 14.45
C TRP A 96 -10.43 12.27 15.64
N ARG A 97 -10.40 11.41 16.66
CA ARG A 97 -11.20 11.60 17.87
C ARG A 97 -10.77 12.82 18.68
N GLN A 98 -11.67 13.24 19.57
CA GLN A 98 -11.48 14.34 20.52
C GLN A 98 -11.64 13.82 21.94
N SER A 99 -10.91 14.42 22.88
CA SER A 99 -11.01 14.13 24.32
C SER A 99 -12.09 14.95 25.01
N PRO A 100 -12.66 14.48 26.13
CA PRO A 100 -13.59 15.25 26.94
C PRO A 100 -13.05 16.62 27.37
N ALA A 101 -11.74 16.73 27.62
CA ALA A 101 -11.09 17.99 27.98
C ALA A 101 -11.12 19.00 26.82
N GLU A 102 -10.92 18.55 25.58
CA GLU A 102 -11.03 19.39 24.38
C GLU A 102 -12.48 19.83 24.15
N THR A 103 -13.44 18.91 24.29
CA THR A 103 -14.87 19.23 24.20
C THR A 103 -15.26 20.29 25.23
N ALA A 104 -14.79 20.17 26.48
CA ALA A 104 -15.05 21.14 27.55
C ALA A 104 -14.35 22.48 27.32
N ALA A 105 -13.14 22.47 26.75
CA ALA A 105 -12.38 23.68 26.42
C ALA A 105 -12.91 24.40 25.17
N GLY A 106 -13.69 23.72 24.32
CA GLY A 106 -14.24 24.26 23.08
C GLY A 106 -13.24 24.30 21.91
N TYR A 107 -12.08 23.66 22.03
CA TYR A 107 -11.07 23.57 20.98
C TYR A 107 -10.30 22.25 21.04
N ALA A 108 -9.83 21.79 19.89
CA ALA A 108 -8.94 20.64 19.75
C ALA A 108 -7.48 21.10 19.82
N GLU A 109 -6.64 20.37 20.56
CA GLU A 109 -5.22 20.69 20.75
C GLU A 109 -4.33 20.05 19.67
N LEU A 110 -3.43 20.85 19.10
CA LEU A 110 -2.41 20.43 18.15
C LEU A 110 -1.03 20.87 18.63
N THR A 111 -0.01 20.20 18.12
CA THR A 111 1.40 20.52 18.32
C THR A 111 1.92 21.27 17.11
N TYR A 112 2.32 22.51 17.32
CA TYR A 112 2.99 23.33 16.32
C TYR A 112 4.46 22.95 16.17
N VAL A 113 4.93 22.83 14.94
CA VAL A 113 6.35 22.60 14.65
C VAL A 113 6.84 23.51 13.54
N ARG A 114 8.04 24.06 13.72
CA ARG A 114 8.73 24.88 12.71
C ARG A 114 10.24 24.67 12.81
N ARG A 115 10.98 24.97 11.74
CA ARG A 115 12.44 24.78 11.69
C ARG A 115 13.18 25.44 12.86
N ASP A 116 12.76 26.64 13.26
CA ASP A 116 13.40 27.43 14.31
C ASP A 116 12.74 27.26 15.69
N THR A 117 11.78 26.34 15.82
CA THR A 117 11.21 25.97 17.13
C THR A 117 12.02 24.86 17.79
N PRO A 118 12.03 24.79 19.13
CA PRO A 118 12.54 23.62 19.84
C PRO A 118 11.92 22.33 19.29
N ALA A 119 12.69 21.23 19.34
CA ALA A 119 12.22 19.91 18.92
C ALA A 119 10.89 19.58 19.60
N ALA A 120 9.85 19.39 18.79
CA ALA A 120 8.56 19.01 19.31
C ALA A 120 8.54 17.53 19.64
N ARG A 121 7.84 17.19 20.73
CA ARG A 121 7.65 15.81 21.18
C ARG A 121 6.16 15.58 21.37
N PRO A 122 5.42 15.26 20.29
CA PRO A 122 4.03 14.83 20.42
C PRO A 122 3.94 13.65 21.40
N PRO A 123 2.84 13.50 22.16
CA PRO A 123 2.72 12.46 23.19
C PRO A 123 2.58 11.04 22.63
N ALA A 124 2.44 10.89 21.32
CA ALA A 124 2.52 9.62 20.61
C ALA A 124 3.35 9.81 19.33
N SER A 125 3.85 8.71 18.78
CA SER A 125 4.72 8.71 17.60
C SER A 125 3.97 8.48 16.28
N VAL A 126 2.64 8.40 16.30
CA VAL A 126 1.81 8.25 15.10
C VAL A 126 0.64 9.23 15.19
N GLY A 127 0.40 9.97 14.12
CA GLY A 127 -0.59 11.03 14.10
C GLY A 127 -0.88 11.50 12.68
N PHE A 128 -1.35 12.73 12.55
CA PHE A 128 -1.60 13.36 11.27
C PHE A 128 -1.16 14.82 11.25
N VAL A 129 -0.93 15.31 10.04
CA VAL A 129 -0.71 16.72 9.73
C VAL A 129 -2.05 17.30 9.30
N LEU A 130 -2.51 18.33 10.01
CA LEU A 130 -3.65 19.13 9.59
C LEU A 130 -3.16 20.15 8.55
N ALA A 131 -3.91 20.31 7.46
CA ALA A 131 -3.61 21.33 6.47
C ALA A 131 -3.61 22.73 7.10
N ASP A 132 -2.79 23.64 6.58
CA ASP A 132 -2.85 25.04 7.00
C ASP A 132 -4.19 25.69 6.59
N ARG A 133 -4.56 26.79 7.26
CA ARG A 133 -5.88 27.40 7.10
C ARG A 133 -6.21 27.78 5.64
N PRO A 134 -5.34 28.47 4.89
CA PRO A 134 -5.55 28.73 3.46
C PRO A 134 -5.80 27.46 2.64
N THR A 135 -4.99 26.41 2.82
CA THR A 135 -5.19 25.13 2.11
C THR A 135 -6.52 24.49 2.49
N ALA A 136 -6.82 24.39 3.79
CA ALA A 136 -8.06 23.82 4.30
C ALA A 136 -9.30 24.58 3.80
N ALA A 137 -9.24 25.92 3.77
CA ALA A 137 -10.29 26.75 3.19
C ALA A 137 -10.44 26.55 1.68
N GLY A 138 -9.32 26.44 0.94
CA GLY A 138 -9.31 26.15 -0.49
C GLY A 138 -9.88 24.76 -0.83
N ASN A 139 -9.74 23.81 0.09
CA ASN A 139 -10.32 22.47 -0.01
C ASN A 139 -11.76 22.38 0.54
N GLU A 140 -12.41 23.52 0.83
CA GLU A 140 -13.77 23.60 1.38
C GLU A 140 -13.94 22.90 2.75
N LYS A 141 -12.83 22.78 3.50
CA LYS A 141 -12.77 22.19 4.84
C LYS A 141 -12.23 23.19 5.88
N PRO A 142 -12.80 24.40 5.97
CA PRO A 142 -12.25 25.47 6.80
C PRO A 142 -12.32 25.12 8.29
N TYR A 143 -11.33 25.60 9.05
CA TYR A 143 -11.34 25.60 10.51
C TYR A 143 -10.87 26.96 11.04
N SER A 144 -11.12 27.21 12.32
CA SER A 144 -10.70 28.43 13.02
C SER A 144 -9.56 28.14 13.98
N LEU A 145 -8.58 29.04 14.06
CA LEU A 145 -7.61 29.06 15.16
C LEU A 145 -8.28 29.69 16.39
N MET A 146 -8.31 28.97 17.50
CA MET A 146 -9.02 29.36 18.72
C MET A 146 -8.07 29.94 19.76
N CYS A 147 -6.85 29.42 19.83
CA CYS A 147 -5.82 29.89 20.75
C CYS A 147 -4.41 29.53 20.24
N GLY A 148 -3.39 30.18 20.79
CA GLY A 148 -2.00 29.98 20.40
C GLY A 148 -1.01 30.29 21.53
N CYS A 149 0.21 29.77 21.44
CA CYS A 149 1.28 30.11 22.37
C CYS A 149 2.20 31.21 21.83
N PRO A 150 2.64 32.17 22.67
CA PRO A 150 3.71 33.10 22.29
C PRO A 150 5.01 32.35 21.93
N PRO A 151 5.80 32.85 20.96
CA PRO A 151 5.60 34.10 20.23
C PRO A 151 4.80 33.93 18.92
N TYR A 152 4.24 32.76 18.61
CA TYR A 152 3.66 32.47 17.29
C TYR A 152 2.15 32.77 17.20
N GLY A 153 1.45 32.70 18.35
CA GLY A 153 0.02 33.01 18.47
C GLY A 153 -0.31 34.48 18.77
N GLN A 154 0.47 35.45 18.28
CA GLN A 154 0.45 36.86 18.75
C GLN A 154 -0.94 37.53 18.72
N THR A 155 -1.82 37.13 17.80
CA THR A 155 -3.17 37.69 17.63
C THR A 155 -4.28 36.75 18.12
N LEU A 156 -3.92 35.69 18.85
CA LEU A 156 -4.86 34.72 19.44
C LEU A 156 -4.80 34.78 20.98
N PRO A 157 -5.90 34.39 21.66
CA PRO A 157 -5.85 34.08 23.08
C PRO A 157 -4.79 33.01 23.39
N THR A 158 -4.15 33.10 24.55
CA THR A 158 -3.18 32.08 24.99
C THR A 158 -3.88 30.76 25.30
N CYS A 159 -3.43 29.65 24.72
CA CYS A 159 -3.99 28.34 25.08
C CYS A 159 -3.68 27.99 26.54
N ALA A 160 -4.62 27.36 27.23
CA ALA A 160 -4.38 26.83 28.59
C ALA A 160 -3.22 25.81 28.60
N ALA A 161 -3.04 25.08 27.49
CA ALA A 161 -1.95 24.13 27.30
C ALA A 161 -0.55 24.76 27.21
N CYS A 162 -0.42 26.08 26.97
CA CYS A 162 0.88 26.73 26.81
C CYS A 162 1.78 26.62 28.05
N ALA A 163 1.19 26.50 29.24
CA ALA A 163 1.94 26.32 30.48
C ALA A 163 2.69 24.97 30.55
N ARG A 164 2.20 23.96 29.83
CA ARG A 164 2.77 22.60 29.80
C ARG A 164 3.39 22.22 28.44
N SER A 165 2.95 22.87 27.36
CA SER A 165 3.41 22.65 26.00
C SER A 165 3.51 24.01 25.29
N PRO A 166 4.71 24.61 25.19
CA PRO A 166 4.89 25.93 24.58
C PRO A 166 4.60 25.95 23.07
N ASN A 167 4.42 24.78 22.46
CA ASN A 167 4.09 24.61 21.06
C ASN A 167 2.60 24.27 20.84
N ALA A 168 1.74 24.42 21.86
CA ALA A 168 0.32 24.10 21.72
C ALA A 168 -0.42 25.13 20.83
N VAL A 169 -1.34 24.62 20.02
CA VAL A 169 -2.28 25.42 19.21
C VAL A 169 -3.66 24.83 19.35
N GLY A 170 -4.67 25.68 19.55
CA GLY A 170 -6.06 25.27 19.59
C GLY A 170 -6.76 25.58 18.27
N VAL A 171 -7.49 24.61 17.72
CA VAL A 171 -8.36 24.80 16.56
C VAL A 171 -9.81 24.48 16.91
N SER A 172 -10.76 24.98 16.11
CA SER A 172 -12.18 24.67 16.26
C SER A 172 -12.42 23.15 16.26
N LEU A 173 -13.35 22.69 17.09
CA LEU A 173 -13.79 21.30 17.09
C LEU A 173 -14.43 20.95 15.73
N TRP A 174 -14.25 19.70 15.31
CA TRP A 174 -14.94 19.08 14.17
C TRP A 174 -15.91 18.00 14.63
N ASN A 175 -16.86 17.64 13.78
CA ASN A 175 -17.74 16.51 14.03
C ASN A 175 -17.00 15.18 13.76
N VAL A 176 -16.76 14.41 14.83
CA VAL A 176 -16.03 13.13 14.77
C VAL A 176 -16.74 12.06 13.92
N ASN A 177 -18.04 12.22 13.66
CA ASN A 177 -18.84 11.32 12.83
C ASN A 177 -18.81 11.70 11.34
N THR A 178 -18.24 12.86 10.97
CA THR A 178 -18.08 13.30 9.58
C THR A 178 -16.62 13.73 9.31
N PRO A 179 -15.66 12.80 9.40
CA PRO A 179 -14.23 13.11 9.29
C PRO A 179 -13.79 13.69 7.95
N ALA A 180 -14.60 13.55 6.90
CA ALA A 180 -14.35 14.18 5.60
C ALA A 180 -14.31 15.72 5.67
N THR A 181 -14.91 16.32 6.70
CA THR A 181 -14.88 17.78 6.93
C THR A 181 -13.56 18.27 7.53
N LEU A 182 -12.71 17.35 8.03
CA LEU A 182 -11.39 17.65 8.56
C LEU A 182 -10.36 17.51 7.44
N ASP A 183 -9.58 18.55 7.18
CA ASP A 183 -8.54 18.50 6.14
C ASP A 183 -7.25 17.82 6.62
N VAL A 184 -7.33 16.51 6.74
CA VAL A 184 -6.18 15.65 7.06
C VAL A 184 -5.30 15.57 5.82
N GLU A 185 -4.16 16.26 5.84
CA GLU A 185 -3.27 16.35 4.68
C GLU A 185 -2.36 15.12 4.55
N ALA A 186 -1.89 14.59 5.69
CA ALA A 186 -1.07 13.39 5.74
C ALA A 186 -1.22 12.68 7.09
N ILE A 187 -1.09 11.36 7.10
CA ILE A 187 -0.82 10.57 8.30
C ILE A 187 0.70 10.48 8.43
N TYR A 188 1.25 10.58 9.64
CA TYR A 188 2.69 10.39 9.84
C TYR A 188 2.97 9.35 10.92
N PHE A 189 4.11 8.69 10.80
CA PHE A 189 4.73 7.93 11.88
C PHE A 189 6.19 8.36 12.06
N ASP A 190 6.54 8.75 13.29
CA ASP A 190 7.85 9.26 13.65
C ASP A 190 8.82 8.12 13.95
N VAL A 191 9.68 7.80 12.98
CA VAL A 191 10.67 6.72 13.11
C VAL A 191 11.73 7.03 14.16
N SER A 192 11.94 8.31 14.50
CA SER A 192 12.89 8.73 15.55
C SER A 192 12.35 8.53 16.97
N ALA A 193 11.03 8.36 17.11
CA ALA A 193 10.33 8.15 18.37
C ALA A 193 9.61 6.79 18.46
N GLY A 194 10.06 5.80 17.67
CA GLY A 194 9.51 4.44 17.68
C GLY A 194 8.11 4.31 17.06
N GLY A 195 7.69 5.27 16.24
CA GLY A 195 6.47 5.18 15.44
C GLY A 195 6.53 4.02 14.45
N GLN A 196 5.41 3.32 14.29
CA GLN A 196 5.33 2.10 13.49
C GLN A 196 4.35 2.26 12.34
N LEU A 197 4.77 1.78 11.16
CA LEU A 197 3.96 1.77 9.95
C LEU A 197 2.61 1.06 10.15
N MET A 198 2.56 0.00 10.95
CA MET A 198 1.32 -0.76 11.23
C MET A 198 0.16 0.12 11.71
N GLN A 199 0.46 1.07 12.62
CA GLN A 199 -0.54 1.97 13.16
C GLN A 199 -0.96 3.05 12.14
N ALA A 200 -0.03 3.50 11.29
CA ALA A 200 -0.30 4.45 10.22
C ALA A 200 -1.17 3.84 9.10
N LEU A 201 -0.89 2.59 8.70
CA LEU A 201 -1.73 1.83 7.76
C LEU A 201 -3.15 1.66 8.30
N ARG A 202 -3.30 1.35 9.59
CA ARG A 202 -4.61 1.29 10.24
C ARG A 202 -5.33 2.64 10.15
N TYR A 203 -4.67 3.75 10.46
CA TYR A 203 -5.26 5.09 10.34
C TYR A 203 -5.68 5.40 8.90
N GLN A 204 -4.87 5.02 7.91
CA GLN A 204 -5.18 5.22 6.51
C GLN A 204 -6.42 4.41 6.09
N ASN A 205 -6.50 3.13 6.50
CA ASN A 205 -7.68 2.29 6.27
C ASN A 205 -8.93 2.84 6.94
N ASP A 206 -8.84 3.22 8.22
CA ASP A 206 -9.97 3.75 8.98
C ASP A 206 -10.51 5.04 8.35
N TYR A 207 -9.62 5.94 7.93
CA TYR A 207 -10.01 7.18 7.25
C TYR A 207 -10.66 6.93 5.91
N PHE A 208 -10.06 6.06 5.08
CA PHE A 208 -10.65 5.69 3.79
C PHE A 208 -12.03 5.05 3.98
N ALA A 209 -12.18 4.12 4.93
CA ALA A 209 -13.47 3.49 5.22
C ALA A 209 -14.54 4.51 5.67
N ALA A 210 -14.14 5.57 6.38
CA ALA A 210 -15.05 6.60 6.86
C ALA A 210 -15.36 7.71 5.85
N THR A 211 -14.51 7.91 4.83
CA THR A 211 -14.57 9.08 3.95
C THR A 211 -14.58 8.78 2.45
N GLY A 212 -14.14 7.59 2.04
CA GLY A 212 -13.80 7.26 0.66
C GLY A 212 -12.55 7.98 0.14
N GLN A 213 -11.79 8.68 1.00
CA GLN A 213 -10.62 9.48 0.62
C GLN A 213 -9.33 8.81 1.11
N TRP A 214 -8.34 8.72 0.22
CA TRP A 214 -6.99 8.29 0.58
C TRP A 214 -6.18 9.49 1.08
N VAL A 215 -5.48 9.29 2.19
CA VAL A 215 -4.54 10.25 2.77
C VAL A 215 -3.16 9.59 2.79
N PRO A 216 -2.09 10.27 2.30
CA PRO A 216 -0.76 9.67 2.25
C PRO A 216 -0.18 9.47 3.66
N ILE A 217 0.55 8.38 3.83
CA ILE A 217 1.37 8.11 5.00
C ILE A 217 2.79 8.64 4.74
N LEU A 218 3.33 9.37 5.69
CA LEU A 218 4.70 9.91 5.67
C LEU A 218 5.53 9.34 6.82
N ARG A 219 6.77 8.96 6.51
CA ARG A 219 7.82 8.76 7.52
C ARG A 219 8.24 10.11 8.06
N ALA A 220 8.14 10.31 9.36
CA ALA A 220 8.64 11.52 10.00
C ALA A 220 9.92 11.21 10.79
N SER A 221 10.83 12.17 10.84
CA SER A 221 11.85 12.32 11.88
C SER A 221 11.57 13.66 12.53
N LEU A 222 11.28 13.73 13.83
CA LEU A 222 10.94 14.99 14.53
C LEU A 222 12.06 15.44 15.48
N ALA A 223 13.30 15.51 14.98
CA ALA A 223 14.46 15.85 15.80
C ALA A 223 14.61 17.37 16.09
N GLY A 224 13.77 18.23 15.50
CA GLY A 224 13.88 19.69 15.57
C GLY A 224 14.94 20.25 14.62
N GLY A 225 14.93 21.57 14.37
CA GLY A 225 15.90 22.19 13.49
C GLY A 225 15.86 21.61 12.06
N GLU A 226 17.03 21.38 11.49
CA GLU A 226 17.20 20.68 10.21
C GLU A 226 17.02 19.16 10.31
N GLY A 227 16.94 18.61 11.52
CA GLY A 227 16.70 17.18 11.75
C GLY A 227 15.25 16.75 11.58
N THR A 228 14.33 17.71 11.41
CA THR A 228 12.92 17.39 11.09
C THR A 228 12.74 17.19 9.59
N ALA A 229 12.19 16.03 9.20
CA ALA A 229 11.89 15.73 7.81
C ALA A 229 10.69 14.80 7.68
N PHE A 230 9.95 14.95 6.59
CA PHE A 230 8.86 14.06 6.19
C PHE A 230 9.18 13.41 4.84
N GLY A 231 9.24 12.09 4.78
CA GLY A 231 9.50 11.31 3.58
C GLY A 231 8.29 10.50 3.15
N PHE A 232 8.09 10.36 1.84
CA PHE A 232 7.07 9.50 1.26
C PHE A 232 7.74 8.25 0.66
N ASP A 233 7.18 7.07 0.94
CA ASP A 233 7.46 5.82 0.24
C ASP A 233 6.12 5.24 -0.20
N GLU A 234 5.98 4.94 -1.48
CA GLU A 234 4.76 4.35 -2.05
C GLU A 234 4.46 2.97 -1.46
N ARG A 235 5.48 2.24 -1.01
CA ARG A 235 5.36 0.91 -0.39
C ARG A 235 4.88 0.98 1.06
N ASP A 236 4.89 2.15 1.68
CA ASP A 236 4.29 2.38 2.99
C ASP A 236 2.78 2.68 2.91
N GLN A 237 2.20 2.66 1.70
CA GLN A 237 0.79 2.94 1.50
C GLN A 237 0.01 1.63 1.32
N LEU A 238 -1.20 1.54 1.88
CA LEU A 238 -2.13 0.46 1.53
C LEU A 238 -2.42 0.43 0.02
N MET A 239 -2.29 1.58 -0.66
CA MET A 239 -2.49 1.67 -2.11
C MET A 239 -1.47 0.88 -2.93
N TRP A 240 -0.31 0.57 -2.35
CA TRP A 240 0.70 -0.25 -3.00
C TRP A 240 0.17 -1.60 -3.51
N GLY A 241 -0.81 -2.19 -2.81
CA GLY A 241 -1.40 -3.45 -3.23
C GLY A 241 -2.09 -3.40 -4.60
N PHE A 242 -2.62 -2.24 -5.02
CA PHE A 242 -3.20 -2.07 -6.36
C PHE A 242 -2.12 -2.08 -7.45
N THR A 243 -0.98 -1.41 -7.21
CA THR A 243 0.20 -1.47 -8.09
C THR A 243 0.68 -2.91 -8.24
N VAL A 244 0.78 -3.65 -7.12
CA VAL A 244 1.18 -5.06 -7.14
C VAL A 244 0.24 -5.95 -7.97
N VAL A 245 -1.08 -5.78 -7.85
CA VAL A 245 -2.05 -6.52 -8.66
C VAL A 245 -1.91 -6.18 -10.15
N LYS A 246 -1.78 -4.89 -10.50
CA LYS A 246 -1.55 -4.44 -11.87
C LYS A 246 -0.31 -5.11 -12.49
N ASP A 247 0.80 -5.13 -11.75
CA ASP A 247 2.05 -5.75 -12.19
C ASP A 247 1.91 -7.28 -12.37
N LEU A 248 1.24 -7.96 -11.43
CA LEU A 248 1.00 -9.39 -11.50
C LEU A 248 0.15 -9.77 -12.71
N GLU A 249 -0.91 -9.02 -12.98
CA GLU A 249 -1.78 -9.22 -14.15
C GLU A 249 -1.03 -8.97 -15.46
N ALA A 250 -0.25 -7.89 -15.54
CA ALA A 250 0.58 -7.59 -16.69
C ALA A 250 1.60 -8.72 -16.97
N ARG A 251 2.27 -9.23 -15.93
CA ARG A 251 3.21 -10.35 -16.07
C ARG A 251 2.50 -11.66 -16.43
N TYR A 252 1.34 -11.95 -15.86
CA TYR A 252 0.55 -13.13 -16.23
C TYR A 252 0.11 -13.09 -17.70
N ALA A 253 -0.27 -11.90 -18.19
CA ALA A 253 -0.70 -11.69 -19.57
C ALA A 253 0.43 -11.75 -20.60
N ASP A 254 1.67 -11.52 -20.17
CA ASP A 254 2.84 -11.45 -21.04
C ASP A 254 3.35 -12.84 -21.46
N THR A 255 3.27 -13.10 -22.76
CA THR A 255 3.58 -14.41 -23.37
C THR A 255 4.94 -14.45 -24.07
N ARG A 256 5.76 -13.42 -23.93
CA ARG A 256 7.11 -13.42 -24.53
C ARG A 256 7.94 -14.61 -24.05
N MET A 257 8.63 -15.26 -24.98
CA MET A 257 9.54 -16.37 -24.68
C MET A 257 10.95 -15.90 -24.31
N VAL A 258 11.29 -14.67 -24.71
CA VAL A 258 12.61 -14.07 -24.56
C VAL A 258 12.44 -12.66 -24.01
N CYS A 259 13.21 -12.35 -22.97
CA CYS A 259 13.29 -11.04 -22.35
C CYS A 259 14.42 -10.21 -22.98
N PRO A 260 14.45 -8.87 -22.77
CA PRO A 260 15.58 -8.03 -23.18
C PRO A 260 16.93 -8.62 -22.76
N GLY A 261 17.93 -8.53 -23.64
CA GLY A 261 19.24 -9.17 -23.44
C GLY A 261 19.29 -10.65 -23.79
N ASN A 262 18.31 -11.17 -24.55
CA ASN A 262 18.23 -12.58 -24.98
C ASN A 262 18.18 -13.58 -23.81
N THR A 263 17.49 -13.21 -22.74
CA THR A 263 17.33 -14.06 -21.55
C THR A 263 15.98 -14.79 -21.57
N PRO A 264 15.82 -15.91 -20.84
CA PRO A 264 14.56 -16.68 -20.85
C PRO A 264 13.37 -15.87 -20.33
N GLY A 265 12.16 -16.13 -20.86
CA GLY A 265 10.95 -15.35 -20.56
C GLY A 265 10.61 -15.22 -19.07
N TYR A 266 10.90 -16.25 -18.25
CA TYR A 266 10.71 -16.19 -16.80
C TYR A 266 11.52 -15.09 -16.09
N GLN A 267 12.49 -14.48 -16.77
CA GLN A 267 13.25 -13.34 -16.24
C GLN A 267 12.41 -12.06 -16.16
N CYS A 268 11.35 -11.92 -16.97
CA CYS A 268 10.57 -10.68 -17.05
C CYS A 268 9.05 -10.89 -17.15
N SER A 269 8.58 -12.12 -17.36
CA SER A 269 7.15 -12.43 -17.53
C SER A 269 6.71 -13.62 -16.69
N GLY A 270 5.39 -13.79 -16.59
CA GLY A 270 4.74 -14.80 -15.78
C GLY A 270 4.83 -14.55 -14.29
N VAL A 271 4.06 -15.33 -13.54
CA VAL A 271 3.92 -15.22 -12.09
C VAL A 271 4.54 -16.45 -11.45
N LEU A 272 5.53 -16.23 -10.59
CA LEU A 272 6.21 -17.27 -9.84
C LEU A 272 5.67 -17.28 -8.41
N PHE A 273 5.13 -18.41 -7.98
CA PHE A 273 4.48 -18.53 -6.68
C PHE A 273 4.76 -19.88 -6.02
N ARG A 274 4.67 -19.92 -4.70
CA ARG A 274 4.84 -21.14 -3.91
C ARG A 274 3.82 -21.14 -2.78
N VAL A 275 3.06 -22.22 -2.68
CA VAL A 275 2.23 -22.48 -1.50
C VAL A 275 3.16 -22.89 -0.35
N THR A 276 3.05 -22.20 0.78
CA THR A 276 3.90 -22.44 1.96
C THR A 276 3.09 -22.83 3.19
N GLY A 277 1.83 -22.40 3.25
CA GLY A 277 1.04 -22.42 4.47
C GLY A 277 1.58 -21.46 5.52
N TYR A 278 0.89 -21.45 6.66
CA TYR A 278 1.28 -20.70 7.86
C TYR A 278 1.54 -21.65 9.03
N SER A 279 2.56 -21.34 9.83
CA SER A 279 2.80 -22.00 11.11
C SER A 279 3.47 -21.02 12.06
N ALA A 280 3.09 -21.02 13.34
CA ALA A 280 3.67 -20.09 14.32
C ALA A 280 5.18 -20.30 14.54
N GLY A 281 5.68 -21.54 14.38
CA GLY A 281 7.08 -21.90 14.62
C GLY A 281 8.00 -21.78 13.41
N ALA A 282 7.48 -21.46 12.21
CA ALA A 282 8.31 -21.35 11.00
C ALA A 282 7.85 -20.20 10.13
N ARG A 283 8.81 -19.46 9.58
CA ARG A 283 8.55 -18.33 8.70
C ARG A 283 8.32 -18.82 7.28
N ALA A 284 7.24 -18.37 6.66
CA ALA A 284 6.85 -18.83 5.32
C ALA A 284 7.99 -18.68 4.30
N TRP A 285 8.74 -17.57 4.33
CA TRP A 285 9.85 -17.26 3.42
C TRP A 285 11.15 -18.03 3.69
N ASN A 286 11.24 -18.81 4.77
CA ASN A 286 12.41 -19.62 5.05
C ASN A 286 12.31 -20.98 4.33
N PRO A 287 13.39 -21.48 3.71
CA PRO A 287 13.41 -22.83 3.17
C PRO A 287 13.06 -23.87 4.23
N SER A 288 12.27 -24.88 3.86
CA SER A 288 12.07 -26.04 4.72
C SER A 288 13.37 -26.81 4.91
N ALA A 289 13.47 -27.63 5.96
CA ALA A 289 14.65 -28.48 6.19
C ALA A 289 15.00 -29.36 4.98
N ALA A 290 13.99 -29.87 4.28
CA ALA A 290 14.18 -30.60 3.03
C ALA A 290 14.71 -29.72 1.90
N GLY A 291 14.19 -28.50 1.74
CA GLY A 291 14.67 -27.55 0.74
C GLY A 291 16.11 -27.08 1.00
N ALA A 292 16.47 -26.89 2.27
CA ALA A 292 17.83 -26.59 2.69
C ALA A 292 18.79 -27.75 2.40
N ARG A 293 18.42 -28.98 2.79
CA ARG A 293 19.18 -30.20 2.52
C ARG A 293 19.41 -30.41 1.02
N ASP A 294 18.36 -30.24 0.22
CA ASP A 294 18.42 -30.48 -1.23
C ASP A 294 19.05 -29.29 -1.99
N GLY A 295 19.28 -28.15 -1.33
CA GLY A 295 19.80 -26.93 -1.95
C GLY A 295 18.85 -26.29 -2.98
N ALA A 296 17.57 -26.66 -2.97
CA ALA A 296 16.58 -26.23 -3.95
C ALA A 296 15.15 -26.23 -3.39
N LEU A 297 14.32 -25.36 -3.94
CA LEU A 297 12.91 -25.19 -3.61
C LEU A 297 12.04 -25.39 -4.85
N SER A 298 10.92 -26.10 -4.69
CA SER A 298 9.88 -26.24 -5.72
C SER A 298 8.94 -25.02 -5.76
N TRP A 299 8.62 -24.56 -6.95
CA TRP A 299 7.76 -23.40 -7.21
C TRP A 299 6.77 -23.76 -8.31
N SER A 300 5.75 -22.93 -8.45
CA SER A 300 4.82 -22.99 -9.56
C SER A 300 4.92 -21.69 -10.35
N TYR A 301 4.71 -21.78 -11.66
CA TYR A 301 4.82 -20.66 -12.57
C TYR A 301 3.60 -20.57 -13.49
N ALA A 302 2.92 -19.42 -13.48
CA ALA A 302 1.71 -19.17 -14.22
C ALA A 302 1.92 -18.16 -15.35
N ARG A 303 1.32 -18.43 -16.50
CA ARG A 303 1.15 -17.50 -17.61
C ARG A 303 -0.18 -17.79 -18.29
N ARG A 304 -0.77 -16.79 -18.95
CA ARG A 304 -2.06 -16.93 -19.65
C ARG A 304 -2.10 -18.02 -20.72
N ASP A 305 -0.95 -18.35 -21.31
CA ASP A 305 -0.81 -19.37 -22.34
C ASP A 305 -0.38 -20.74 -21.80
N MET A 306 -0.39 -20.92 -20.47
CA MET A 306 -0.21 -22.20 -19.81
C MET A 306 -1.56 -22.69 -19.29
N ASN A 307 -1.95 -23.92 -19.63
CA ASN A 307 -3.23 -24.51 -19.22
C ASN A 307 -3.21 -25.00 -17.75
N MET A 308 -2.81 -24.13 -16.82
CA MET A 308 -2.75 -24.43 -15.38
C MET A 308 -4.08 -24.12 -14.70
N THR A 309 -4.68 -25.14 -14.08
CA THR A 309 -6.02 -25.04 -13.52
C THR A 309 -6.07 -24.70 -12.02
N ASN A 310 -4.96 -24.90 -11.29
CA ASN A 310 -4.89 -24.68 -9.83
C ASN A 310 -3.44 -24.86 -9.33
N ALA A 311 -3.15 -24.35 -8.13
CA ALA A 311 -1.91 -24.66 -7.42
C ALA A 311 -1.90 -26.10 -6.87
N LEU A 312 -0.72 -26.57 -6.43
CA LEU A 312 -0.50 -27.92 -5.86
C LEU A 312 -1.34 -28.19 -4.59
N TYR A 313 -1.52 -27.16 -3.75
CA TYR A 313 -2.22 -27.28 -2.46
C TYR A 313 -3.17 -26.11 -2.25
N ALA A 314 -4.21 -26.33 -1.43
CA ALA A 314 -5.10 -25.29 -0.95
C ALA A 314 -4.55 -24.70 0.36
N ASP A 315 -3.74 -23.65 0.25
CA ASP A 315 -3.27 -22.84 1.38
C ASP A 315 -2.80 -21.45 0.88
N ALA A 316 -2.35 -20.62 1.82
CA ALA A 316 -1.64 -19.39 1.57
C ALA A 316 -0.20 -19.64 1.09
N GLY A 317 0.38 -18.64 0.44
CA GLY A 317 1.72 -18.72 -0.08
C GLY A 317 2.33 -17.38 -0.39
N MET A 318 3.43 -17.41 -1.11
CA MET A 318 4.17 -16.22 -1.53
C MET A 318 4.29 -16.12 -3.05
N LEU A 319 4.33 -14.88 -3.51
CA LEU A 319 4.60 -14.47 -4.87
C LEU A 319 5.97 -13.79 -4.92
N LEU A 320 6.78 -14.16 -5.91
CA LEU A 320 8.00 -13.42 -6.22
C LEU A 320 7.75 -12.43 -7.35
N HIS A 321 8.51 -11.34 -7.32
CA HIS A 321 8.80 -10.59 -8.52
C HIS A 321 9.45 -11.49 -9.59
N GLU A 322 9.45 -11.02 -10.82
CA GLU A 322 10.23 -11.62 -11.91
C GLU A 322 11.72 -11.72 -11.54
N LEU A 323 12.44 -12.70 -12.11
CA LEU A 323 13.80 -13.01 -11.63
C LEU A 323 14.85 -11.92 -11.91
N ARG A 324 14.56 -10.98 -12.82
CA ARG A 324 15.41 -9.82 -13.06
C ARG A 324 15.16 -8.65 -12.10
N TYR A 325 14.15 -8.75 -11.23
CA TYR A 325 13.82 -7.67 -10.30
C TYR A 325 15.01 -7.40 -9.37
N PRO A 326 15.42 -6.13 -9.22
CA PRO A 326 16.59 -5.77 -8.43
C PRO A 326 16.32 -6.05 -6.95
N SER A 327 16.97 -7.09 -6.43
CA SER A 327 16.90 -7.52 -5.04
C SER A 327 18.29 -7.96 -4.57
N THR A 328 18.56 -7.86 -3.26
CA THR A 328 19.85 -8.26 -2.68
C THR A 328 20.16 -9.74 -2.96
N TYR A 329 19.16 -10.61 -2.83
CA TYR A 329 19.25 -12.01 -3.21
C TYR A 329 18.57 -12.25 -4.57
N THR A 330 19.36 -12.59 -5.58
CA THR A 330 18.84 -12.94 -6.92
C THR A 330 18.47 -14.43 -6.99
N PRO A 331 17.18 -14.81 -7.09
CA PRO A 331 16.80 -16.22 -7.17
C PRO A 331 17.27 -16.85 -8.47
N GLN A 332 17.79 -18.08 -8.37
CA GLN A 332 18.36 -18.80 -9.51
C GLN A 332 17.40 -19.89 -9.98
N TRP A 333 16.87 -19.74 -11.19
CA TRP A 333 16.13 -20.82 -11.88
C TRP A 333 17.10 -21.93 -12.26
N ARG A 334 16.90 -23.14 -11.75
CA ARG A 334 17.77 -24.29 -12.06
C ARG A 334 17.21 -25.14 -13.19
N CYS A 335 15.93 -25.49 -13.10
CA CYS A 335 15.23 -26.27 -14.12
C CYS A 335 13.71 -26.19 -13.91
N ALA A 336 12.97 -26.82 -14.82
CA ALA A 336 11.53 -26.94 -14.74
C ALA A 336 11.03 -28.33 -15.17
N TYR A 337 9.89 -28.74 -14.63
CA TYR A 337 9.12 -29.90 -15.05
C TYR A 337 7.71 -29.46 -15.43
N ALA A 338 7.15 -30.02 -16.50
CA ALA A 338 5.83 -29.64 -16.99
C ALA A 338 4.67 -30.04 -16.05
N ARG A 339 4.94 -30.93 -15.08
CA ARG A 339 4.06 -31.40 -14.01
C ARG A 339 4.89 -31.53 -12.72
N ASP A 340 4.22 -31.80 -11.60
CA ASP A 340 4.87 -32.29 -10.40
C ASP A 340 5.73 -33.53 -10.72
N ALA A 341 7.02 -33.44 -10.45
CA ALA A 341 7.97 -34.54 -10.65
C ALA A 341 8.37 -35.20 -9.32
N GLY A 342 7.78 -34.79 -8.19
CA GLY A 342 8.06 -35.39 -6.89
C GLY A 342 9.53 -35.30 -6.50
N THR A 343 10.18 -34.16 -6.76
CA THR A 343 11.65 -34.00 -6.69
C THR A 343 12.26 -34.07 -5.27
N ALA A 344 11.46 -34.41 -4.25
CA ALA A 344 11.89 -34.41 -2.87
C ALA A 344 13.02 -35.42 -2.60
N GLY A 345 14.08 -34.97 -1.92
CA GLY A 345 15.25 -35.81 -1.63
C GLY A 345 16.30 -35.84 -2.73
N THR A 346 16.11 -35.09 -3.82
CA THR A 346 17.06 -35.02 -4.94
C THR A 346 17.95 -33.78 -4.83
N PRO A 347 19.29 -33.91 -4.73
CA PRO A 347 20.20 -32.76 -4.67
C PRO A 347 20.07 -31.84 -5.90
N GLY A 348 19.89 -30.53 -5.69
CA GLY A 348 19.76 -29.52 -6.74
C GLY A 348 18.46 -29.58 -7.57
N ARG A 349 17.65 -30.63 -7.36
CA ARG A 349 16.32 -30.95 -7.92
C ARG A 349 16.17 -30.96 -9.46
N CYS A 350 17.26 -31.16 -10.22
CA CYS A 350 17.26 -31.16 -11.69
C CYS A 350 17.76 -32.44 -12.38
N SER A 351 17.88 -33.55 -11.66
CA SER A 351 18.43 -34.81 -12.20
C SER A 351 17.36 -35.85 -12.56
N LEU A 352 16.08 -35.56 -12.36
CA LEU A 352 15.00 -36.48 -12.75
C LEU A 352 14.71 -36.38 -14.26
N PRO A 353 14.25 -37.48 -14.89
CA PRO A 353 13.83 -37.46 -16.30
C PRO A 353 12.78 -36.38 -16.56
N GLY A 354 12.93 -35.67 -17.69
CA GLY A 354 12.02 -34.58 -18.08
C GLY A 354 12.37 -33.21 -17.50
N ALA A 355 13.49 -33.06 -16.79
CA ALA A 355 14.02 -31.77 -16.37
C ALA A 355 14.39 -30.90 -17.59
N MET A 356 13.78 -29.72 -17.69
CA MET A 356 14.08 -28.73 -18.71
C MET A 356 15.08 -27.70 -18.15
N PRO A 357 16.20 -27.41 -18.85
CA PRO A 357 17.27 -26.58 -18.31
C PRO A 357 16.88 -25.10 -18.23
N ALA A 358 17.56 -24.36 -17.35
CA ALA A 358 17.46 -22.90 -17.24
C ALA A 358 18.02 -22.16 -18.48
N SER A 359 17.29 -22.20 -19.58
CA SER A 359 17.67 -21.61 -20.86
C SER A 359 16.43 -21.14 -21.62
N VAL A 360 16.64 -20.37 -22.70
CA VAL A 360 15.52 -19.95 -23.59
C VAL A 360 14.82 -21.18 -24.17
N ALA A 361 15.59 -22.16 -24.66
CA ALA A 361 15.05 -23.39 -25.22
C ALA A 361 14.30 -24.25 -24.18
N GLY A 362 14.85 -24.39 -22.96
CA GLY A 362 14.19 -25.11 -21.89
C GLY A 362 12.89 -24.44 -21.41
N PHE A 363 12.87 -23.12 -21.37
CA PHE A 363 11.65 -22.37 -21.07
C PHE A 363 10.59 -22.52 -22.18
N GLN A 364 10.99 -22.45 -23.44
CA GLN A 364 10.09 -22.69 -24.56
C GLN A 364 9.50 -24.11 -24.51
N ALA A 365 10.33 -25.13 -24.21
CA ALA A 365 9.86 -26.50 -24.02
C ALA A 365 8.83 -26.62 -22.88
N LEU A 366 9.04 -25.92 -21.76
CA LEU A 366 8.09 -25.87 -20.65
C LEU A 366 6.75 -25.29 -21.10
N VAL A 367 6.77 -24.14 -21.76
CA VAL A 367 5.54 -23.47 -22.21
C VAL A 367 4.80 -24.34 -23.22
N THR A 368 5.49 -24.88 -24.23
CA THR A 368 4.88 -25.78 -25.24
C THR A 368 4.25 -27.02 -24.58
N ALA A 369 4.94 -27.64 -23.61
CA ALA A 369 4.36 -28.75 -22.86
C ALA A 369 3.11 -28.33 -22.07
N ARG A 370 3.13 -27.14 -21.45
CA ARG A 370 1.98 -26.61 -20.69
C ARG A 370 0.82 -26.10 -21.54
N GLN A 371 1.05 -25.86 -22.82
CA GLN A 371 -0.03 -25.58 -23.78
C GLN A 371 -0.81 -26.84 -24.14
N SER A 372 -0.17 -28.01 -24.18
CA SER A 372 -0.84 -29.30 -24.46
C SER A 372 -1.37 -29.98 -23.20
N ILE A 373 -0.74 -29.73 -22.05
CA ILE A 373 -1.12 -30.30 -20.76
C ILE A 373 -2.13 -29.40 -20.05
N ARG A 374 -3.40 -29.82 -20.02
CA ARG A 374 -4.37 -29.33 -19.03
C ARG A 374 -4.15 -30.08 -17.72
N GLY A 375 -4.05 -29.32 -16.63
CA GLY A 375 -3.97 -29.91 -15.29
C GLY A 375 -3.45 -28.93 -14.25
N THR A 376 -3.18 -29.47 -13.07
CA THR A 376 -2.66 -28.73 -11.91
C THR A 376 -1.28 -28.12 -12.20
N HIS A 377 -0.65 -27.59 -11.15
CA HIS A 377 0.66 -26.96 -11.17
C HIS A 377 1.77 -27.68 -11.97
N ASN A 378 2.73 -26.88 -12.44
CA ASN A 378 4.06 -27.31 -12.85
C ASN A 378 5.03 -27.27 -11.66
N GLU A 379 6.22 -27.83 -11.83
CA GLU A 379 7.27 -27.80 -10.81
C GLU A 379 8.51 -27.07 -11.34
N ILE A 380 8.74 -25.86 -10.83
CA ILE A 380 9.90 -25.02 -11.11
C ILE A 380 10.89 -25.17 -9.96
N ILE A 381 12.17 -25.33 -10.28
CA ILE A 381 13.20 -25.46 -9.25
C ILE A 381 13.99 -24.17 -9.16
N LEU A 382 13.90 -23.50 -8.02
CA LEU A 382 14.81 -22.42 -7.66
C LEU A 382 15.89 -22.92 -6.70
N ALA A 383 17.07 -22.30 -6.71
CA ALA A 383 18.05 -22.50 -5.66
C ALA A 383 17.48 -22.10 -4.29
N SER A 384 17.75 -22.92 -3.27
CA SER A 384 17.46 -22.57 -1.87
C SER A 384 18.34 -21.39 -1.44
N TRP A 385 17.84 -20.60 -0.49
CA TRP A 385 18.50 -19.39 0.02
C TRP A 385 18.79 -19.48 1.51
N PRO A 386 19.61 -18.58 2.08
CA PRO A 386 19.84 -18.52 3.53
C PRO A 386 18.55 -18.32 4.33
N LEU A 387 18.53 -18.79 5.59
CA LEU A 387 17.40 -18.51 6.47
C LEU A 387 17.41 -17.04 6.92
N ASN A 388 16.22 -16.51 7.23
CA ASN A 388 16.02 -15.23 7.91
C ASN A 388 16.48 -13.98 7.14
N ILE A 389 16.34 -13.98 5.81
CA ILE A 389 16.67 -12.86 4.93
C ILE A 389 15.45 -12.23 4.22
N PRO A 390 14.29 -12.00 4.88
CA PRO A 390 13.08 -11.55 4.19
C PRO A 390 13.21 -10.22 3.43
N ASN A 391 14.12 -9.34 3.86
CA ASN A 391 14.40 -8.06 3.19
C ASN A 391 15.27 -8.19 1.94
N ASP A 392 15.96 -9.32 1.78
CA ASP A 392 16.86 -9.55 0.65
C ASP A 392 16.15 -10.26 -0.51
N LEU A 393 15.02 -10.93 -0.22
CA LEU A 393 14.25 -11.70 -1.19
C LEU A 393 13.36 -10.79 -2.05
N PRO A 394 13.18 -11.10 -3.35
CA PRO A 394 12.26 -10.39 -4.23
C PRO A 394 10.80 -10.81 -4.00
N LEU A 395 10.33 -10.79 -2.75
CA LEU A 395 8.92 -11.02 -2.41
C LEU A 395 8.10 -9.86 -2.96
N GLN A 396 7.00 -10.16 -3.66
CA GLN A 396 6.08 -9.14 -4.18
C GLN A 396 4.76 -9.09 -3.41
N ALA A 397 4.25 -10.25 -3.00
CA ALA A 397 3.01 -10.37 -2.23
C ALA A 397 2.92 -11.72 -1.51
N PHE A 398 2.03 -11.80 -0.53
CA PHE A 398 1.46 -13.06 -0.07
C PHE A 398 0.11 -13.29 -0.75
N PHE A 399 -0.26 -14.55 -0.95
CA PHE A 399 -1.53 -14.86 -1.60
C PHE A 399 -2.34 -15.90 -0.84
N TYR A 400 -3.64 -15.93 -1.15
CA TYR A 400 -4.54 -17.01 -0.77
C TYR A 400 -5.47 -17.39 -1.94
N GLN A 401 -5.85 -18.66 -2.01
CA GLN A 401 -6.66 -19.20 -3.12
C GLN A 401 -8.15 -19.35 -2.78
N PHE A 402 -8.48 -19.45 -1.50
CA PHE A 402 -9.84 -19.61 -1.00
C PHE A 402 -10.03 -18.71 0.20
N ASP A 403 -11.19 -18.07 0.32
CA ASP A 403 -11.43 -17.06 1.37
C ASP A 403 -11.32 -17.66 2.79
N THR A 404 -11.58 -18.96 2.93
CA THR A 404 -11.36 -19.74 4.16
C THR A 404 -9.90 -19.81 4.62
N LEU A 405 -8.95 -19.51 3.73
CA LEU A 405 -7.50 -19.57 3.97
C LEU A 405 -6.85 -18.18 3.97
N ARG A 406 -7.65 -17.12 3.83
CA ARG A 406 -7.18 -15.72 3.88
C ARG A 406 -6.47 -15.41 5.19
N THR A 407 -6.94 -15.97 6.30
CA THR A 407 -6.33 -15.79 7.63
C THR A 407 -4.88 -16.28 7.67
N ASN A 408 -4.55 -17.38 6.99
CA ASN A 408 -3.16 -17.85 6.92
C ASN A 408 -2.27 -16.85 6.18
N ALA A 409 -2.75 -16.26 5.08
CA ALA A 409 -2.00 -15.22 4.37
C ALA A 409 -1.83 -13.95 5.23
N GLN A 410 -2.87 -13.56 5.98
CA GLN A 410 -2.81 -12.45 6.93
C GLN A 410 -1.82 -12.73 8.08
N SER A 411 -1.73 -13.96 8.57
CA SER A 411 -0.71 -14.33 9.58
C SER A 411 0.71 -14.27 9.02
N ILE A 412 0.92 -14.71 7.77
CA ILE A 412 2.23 -14.56 7.10
C ILE A 412 2.57 -13.06 6.92
N GLN A 413 1.59 -12.24 6.54
CA GLN A 413 1.75 -10.79 6.43
C GLN A 413 2.12 -10.16 7.78
N GLN A 414 1.46 -10.56 8.86
CA GLN A 414 1.75 -10.06 10.20
C GLN A 414 3.17 -10.44 10.64
N ASP A 415 3.59 -11.68 10.40
CA ASP A 415 4.95 -12.15 10.65
C ASP A 415 5.99 -11.33 9.89
N TYR A 416 5.74 -11.08 8.59
CA TYR A 416 6.63 -10.29 7.75
C TYR A 416 6.73 -8.85 8.24
N MET A 417 5.60 -8.21 8.50
CA MET A 417 5.53 -6.85 9.03
C MET A 417 6.25 -6.74 10.38
N GLY A 418 5.99 -7.66 11.31
CA GLY A 418 6.67 -7.67 12.61
C GLY A 418 8.18 -7.90 12.51
N ARG A 419 8.63 -8.63 11.48
CA ARG A 419 10.06 -8.92 11.28
C ARG A 419 10.81 -7.83 10.52
N THR A 420 10.15 -7.14 9.59
CA THR A 420 10.81 -6.23 8.64
C THR A 420 10.44 -4.76 8.84
N GLY A 421 9.27 -4.48 9.43
CA GLY A 421 8.67 -3.15 9.44
C GLY A 421 8.14 -2.71 8.07
N HIS A 422 8.12 -3.59 7.07
CA HIS A 422 7.69 -3.29 5.71
C HIS A 422 6.31 -3.88 5.41
N PHE A 423 5.50 -3.13 4.66
CA PHE A 423 4.22 -3.60 4.17
C PHE A 423 4.40 -4.56 2.99
N MET A 424 3.74 -5.72 3.08
CA MET A 424 3.67 -6.71 2.02
C MET A 424 2.19 -7.03 1.75
N PRO A 425 1.66 -6.76 0.54
CA PRO A 425 0.25 -6.98 0.24
C PRO A 425 -0.15 -8.46 0.33
N VAL A 426 -1.35 -8.72 0.85
CA VAL A 426 -2.07 -9.98 0.69
C VAL A 426 -3.02 -9.83 -0.49
N VAL A 427 -2.91 -10.74 -1.46
CA VAL A 427 -3.75 -10.78 -2.65
C VAL A 427 -4.50 -12.10 -2.78
N ALA A 428 -5.77 -12.06 -3.18
CA ALA A 428 -6.46 -13.26 -3.65
C ALA A 428 -5.84 -13.67 -5.01
N MET A 429 -5.58 -14.95 -5.21
CA MET A 429 -5.16 -15.50 -6.50
C MET A 429 -6.14 -16.58 -6.94
N ARG A 430 -6.66 -16.50 -8.17
CA ARG A 430 -7.64 -17.44 -8.72
C ARG A 430 -7.20 -17.89 -10.12
N LEU A 431 -6.97 -19.19 -10.27
CA LEU A 431 -6.51 -19.81 -11.53
C LEU A 431 -7.48 -20.92 -11.95
N PRO A 432 -7.71 -21.16 -13.26
CA PRO A 432 -7.38 -20.24 -14.35
C PRO A 432 -8.45 -19.15 -14.44
N MET A 433 -8.04 -17.90 -14.57
CA MET A 433 -8.94 -16.81 -14.94
C MET A 433 -8.35 -16.05 -16.14
N ALA A 434 -9.22 -15.30 -16.84
CA ALA A 434 -8.77 -14.37 -17.85
C ALA A 434 -7.83 -13.33 -17.23
N PRO A 435 -6.84 -12.80 -17.97
CA PRO A 435 -6.06 -11.67 -17.51
C PRO A 435 -6.95 -10.51 -17.04
N GLY A 436 -6.58 -9.87 -15.95
CA GLY A 436 -7.41 -8.87 -15.26
C GLY A 436 -8.46 -9.49 -14.33
N SER A 437 -8.34 -10.77 -13.98
CA SER A 437 -9.24 -11.43 -13.02
C SER A 437 -8.55 -12.51 -12.18
N VAL A 438 -7.23 -12.66 -12.32
CA VAL A 438 -6.45 -13.65 -11.56
C VAL A 438 -6.17 -13.12 -10.16
N PHE A 439 -5.91 -11.82 -10.00
CA PHE A 439 -5.46 -11.21 -8.76
C PHE A 439 -6.44 -10.20 -8.15
N ARG A 440 -6.71 -10.47 -6.87
CA ARG A 440 -7.54 -9.82 -5.85
C ARG A 440 -6.86 -8.91 -4.81
N TYR A 441 -6.80 -7.59 -4.87
CA TYR A 441 -6.43 -6.76 -3.72
C TYR A 441 -7.61 -6.04 -3.07
N VAL A 442 -7.73 -6.14 -1.75
CA VAL A 442 -8.72 -5.40 -0.95
C VAL A 442 -8.03 -4.82 0.29
N PRO A 443 -8.07 -3.49 0.50
CA PRO A 443 -7.42 -2.84 1.65
C PRO A 443 -7.90 -3.36 3.01
N SER A 444 -9.21 -3.61 3.16
CA SER A 444 -9.77 -4.13 4.42
C SER A 444 -9.33 -5.56 4.74
N GLU A 445 -8.75 -6.28 3.78
CA GLU A 445 -8.18 -7.62 4.00
C GLU A 445 -6.73 -7.57 4.53
N GLN A 446 -6.08 -6.41 4.61
CA GLN A 446 -4.67 -6.27 5.04
C GLN A 446 -4.50 -6.24 6.57
N THR A 447 -5.30 -7.03 7.28
CA THR A 447 -5.39 -6.98 8.74
C THR A 447 -4.10 -7.39 9.43
N GLY A 448 -3.30 -8.28 8.82
CA GLY A 448 -2.01 -8.70 9.35
C GLY A 448 -1.00 -7.56 9.43
N ALA A 449 -0.95 -6.71 8.41
CA ALA A 449 -0.08 -5.53 8.36
C ALA A 449 -0.56 -4.37 9.25
N MET A 450 -1.83 -4.38 9.66
CA MET A 450 -2.43 -3.34 10.50
C MET A 450 -2.58 -3.75 11.97
N SER A 451 -2.22 -4.99 12.31
CA SER A 451 -2.33 -5.53 13.66
C SER A 451 -1.29 -4.90 14.59
N THR A 452 -1.75 -4.22 15.64
CA THR A 452 -0.89 -3.68 16.70
C THR A 452 -0.76 -4.64 17.89
N THR A 453 -1.46 -5.77 17.86
CA THR A 453 -1.29 -6.84 18.83
C THR A 453 0.08 -7.47 18.59
N ALA A 454 0.93 -7.45 19.61
CA ALA A 454 2.25 -8.09 19.55
C ALA A 454 2.11 -9.53 19.03
N VAL A 455 2.87 -9.86 17.99
CA VAL A 455 3.07 -11.25 17.58
C VAL A 455 3.79 -11.91 18.75
N GLY A 456 3.13 -12.85 19.41
CA GLY A 456 3.75 -13.62 20.50
C GLY A 456 5.09 -14.17 20.03
N ASN A 457 6.15 -13.82 20.74
CA ASN A 457 7.50 -14.34 20.50
C ASN A 457 7.56 -15.85 20.73
#